data_AF-N6YVU1-F1
#
_entry.id   AF-N6YVU1-F1
#
_cell.length_a   1.000
_cell.length_b   1.000
_cell.length_c   1.000
_cell.angle_alpha   90.00
_cell.angle_beta   90.00
_cell.angle_gamma   90.00
#
_symmetry.space_group_name_H-M   'P 1'
#
loop_
_entity.id
_entity.type
_entity.pdbx_description
1 polymer ?
#
loop_
_entity_poly.entity_id
_entity_poly.type
_entity_poly.pdbx_seq_one_letter_code
_entity_poly.pdbx_strand_id
1 'polypeptide(L)' 'MEDVVIVAAARTAVGKFGRTFAKLAAPDLGATVINSASPRRRPA' A
#
# COMPACT_ATOMS: atom_id res chain seq x y z
N MET A 1 6.27 -18.84 23.12
CA MET A 1 5.25 -18.12 22.33
C MET A 1 5.78 -16.72 22.15
N GLU A 2 5.92 -16.25 20.93
CA GLU A 2 6.39 -14.89 20.62
C GLU A 2 5.23 -14.03 20.13
N ASP A 3 5.24 -12.75 20.49
CA ASP A 3 4.20 -11.81 20.08
C ASP A 3 4.38 -11.41 18.62
N VAL A 4 3.32 -11.56 17.83
CA VAL A 4 3.27 -11.10 16.44
C VAL A 4 2.56 -9.75 16.41
N VAL A 5 3.28 -8.71 15.99
CA VAL A 5 2.78 -7.33 15.97
C VAL A 5 2.80 -6.74 14.57
N ILE A 6 1.80 -5.90 14.27
CA ILE A 6 1.74 -5.12 13.02
C ILE A 6 2.47 -3.80 13.26
N VAL A 7 3.58 -3.58 12.57
CA VAL A 7 4.44 -2.38 12.74
C VAL A 7 4.00 -1.21 11.86
N ALA A 8 3.36 -1.49 10.73
CA ALA A 8 2.87 -0.49 9.80
C ALA A 8 1.71 -1.03 8.97
N ALA A 9 0.80 -0.14 8.56
CA ALA A 9 -0.31 -0.46 7.68
C ALA A 9 -0.54 0.70 6.70
N ALA A 10 -0.79 0.39 5.43
CA ALA A 10 -1.10 1.37 4.41
C ALA A 10 -2.07 0.82 3.37
N ARG A 11 -2.72 1.73 2.65
CA ARG A 11 -3.63 1.43 1.55
C ARG A 11 -3.60 2.56 0.53
N THR A 12 -4.01 2.25 -0.70
CA THR A 12 -4.42 3.26 -1.65
C THR A 12 -5.88 3.67 -1.40
N ALA A 13 -6.32 4.75 -2.06
CA ALA A 13 -7.75 4.99 -2.24
C ALA A 13 -8.37 3.81 -3.03
N VAL A 14 -9.69 3.65 -2.97
CA VAL A 14 -10.39 2.63 -3.79
C VAL A 14 -10.87 3.30 -5.07
N GLY A 15 -10.39 2.81 -6.21
CA GLY A 15 -10.82 3.28 -7.52
C GLY A 15 -12.12 2.60 -7.92
N LYS A 16 -13.01 3.34 -8.59
CA LYS A 16 -14.15 2.74 -9.27
C LYS A 16 -13.69 2.02 -10.54
N PHE A 17 -14.42 0.97 -10.91
CA PHE A 17 -14.18 0.24 -12.15
C PHE A 17 -14.16 1.18 -13.35
N GLY A 18 -13.15 1.05 -14.21
CA GLY A 18 -12.98 1.88 -15.41
C GLY A 18 -12.60 3.35 -15.16
N ARG A 19 -12.20 3.74 -13.93
CA ARG A 19 -11.84 5.14 -13.59
C ARG A 19 -10.40 5.33 -13.11
N THR A 20 -10.20 5.91 -11.93
CA THR A 20 -8.93 6.49 -11.44
C THR A 20 -7.71 5.57 -11.53
N PHE A 21 -7.89 4.26 -11.39
CA PHE A 21 -6.81 3.26 -11.48
C PHE A 21 -6.92 2.35 -12.71
N ALA A 22 -7.81 2.64 -13.66
CA ALA A 22 -8.08 1.75 -14.79
C ALA A 22 -6.87 1.53 -15.72
N LYS A 23 -5.91 2.45 -15.68
CA LYS A 23 -4.68 2.39 -16.51
C LYS A 23 -3.46 1.89 -15.72
N LEU A 24 -3.58 1.64 -14.42
CA LEU A 24 -2.47 1.18 -13.58
C LEU A 24 -2.52 -0.34 -13.46
N ALA A 25 -1.36 -0.99 -13.58
CA ALA A 25 -1.28 -2.40 -13.31
C ALA A 25 -1.40 -2.65 -11.80
N ALA A 26 -1.99 -3.78 -11.42
CA ALA A 26 -2.14 -4.13 -10.00
C ALA A 26 -0.79 -4.19 -9.23
N PRO A 27 0.32 -4.70 -9.82
CA PRO A 27 1.61 -4.68 -9.16
C PRO A 27 2.12 -3.27 -8.82
N ASP A 28 1.79 -2.25 -9.62
CA ASP A 28 2.24 -0.87 -9.37
C ASP A 28 1.55 -0.27 -8.13
N LEU A 29 0.26 -0.59 -7.96
CA LEU A 29 -0.49 -0.24 -6.75
C LEU A 29 0.07 -0.99 -5.53
N GLY A 30 0.46 -2.26 -5.70
CA GLY A 30 1.15 -3.07 -4.70
C GLY A 30 2.50 -2.49 -4.27
N ALA A 31 3.35 -2.13 -5.23
CA ALA A 31 4.65 -1.52 -4.98
C ALA A 31 4.50 -0.18 -4.23
N THR A 32 3.48 0.61 -4.58
CA THR A 32 3.15 1.85 -3.88
C THR A 32 2.86 1.59 -2.40
N VAL A 33 2.02 0.61 -2.08
CA VAL A 33 1.68 0.31 -0.68
C VAL A 33 2.84 -0.29 0.10
N ILE A 34 3.64 -1.18 -0.51
CA ILE A 34 4.83 -1.78 0.13
C ILE A 34 5.85 -0.70 0.48
N ASN A 35 6.15 0.19 -0.46
CA ASN A 35 7.02 1.33 -0.20
C ASN A 35 6.44 2.19 0.91
N SER A 36 5.13 2.46 0.88
CA SER A 36 4.49 3.35 1.85
C SER A 36 4.46 2.79 3.28
N ALA A 37 4.24 1.49 3.44
CA ALA A 37 4.17 0.78 4.72
C ALA A 37 5.54 0.30 5.21
N SER A 38 6.63 0.59 4.48
CA SER A 38 7.96 0.25 4.94
C SER A 38 8.25 0.93 6.28
N PRO A 39 8.59 0.19 7.35
CA PRO A 39 8.86 0.76 8.67
C PRO A 39 10.00 1.78 8.69
N ARG A 40 10.87 1.74 7.67
CA ARG A 40 11.99 2.68 7.51
C ARG A 40 11.59 3.97 6.81
N ARG A 41 10.44 4.00 6.14
CA ARG A 41 9.97 5.19 5.43
C ARG A 41 9.35 6.16 6.44
N ARG A 42 9.94 7.34 6.59
CA ARG A 42 9.31 8.43 7.33
C ARG A 42 8.15 9.00 6.51
N PRO A 43 6.97 9.23 7.12
CA PRO A 43 5.95 10.04 6.48
C PRO A 43 6.51 11.45 6.24
N ALA A 44 6.24 11.99 5.05
CA ALA A 44 6.48 13.39 4.74
C ALA A 44 5.41 14.26 5.41
#